data_AF-A0A9X5XD68-F1
#
_entry.id   AF-A0A9X5XD68-F1
#
_cell.length_a   1.000
_cell.length_b   1.000
_cell.length_c   1.000
_cell.angle_alpha   90.00
_cell.angle_beta   90.00
_cell.angle_gamma   90.00
#
_symmetry.space_group_name_H-M   'P 1'
#
loop_
_entity.id
_entity.type
_entity.pdbx_description
1 polymer ?
#
loop_
_entity_poly.entity_id
_entity_poly.type
_entity_poly.pdbx_seq_one_letter_code
_entity_poly.pdbx_strand_id
1 'polypeptide(L)'
;LVAASPIPYGPRSQTPRQLCRAQLTDIREQFAAAAWRAARCGFDLLELHCAHGYLLSGFLSPLTNRRTDAYGGSLERRLRFPLEVFDAVRAVWPEERPMTVRISATDWAEGGNTADEGVAIARAFAAHGADAVDVSTGQVVADEQPEYGRSFQTPFADRIRHETGLPVIAVGAISSWDDVNSLILAGRTDLCALARPHLYDPHWTLHAASEQGYEGPGVAWPKPYRAGSRRPQTGRIDAPKPRLSLGT
;
A
#
# COMPACT_ATOMS: atom_id res chain seq x y z
N LEU A 1 23.96 3.25 6.43
CA LEU A 1 22.55 3.12 6.84
C LEU A 1 22.20 4.15 7.91
N VAL A 2 21.00 4.74 7.89
CA VAL A 2 20.52 5.72 8.87
C VAL A 2 19.11 5.38 9.35
N ALA A 3 18.73 5.79 10.56
CA ALA A 3 17.41 5.53 11.15
C ALA A 3 17.06 6.54 12.27
N ALA A 4 15.86 6.38 12.86
CA ALA A 4 15.44 7.13 14.05
C ALA A 4 16.35 6.89 15.25
N SER A 5 16.76 5.63 15.47
CA SER A 5 17.65 5.18 16.55
C SER A 5 18.63 4.10 16.05
N PRO A 6 19.77 3.88 16.73
CA PRO A 6 20.81 2.97 16.26
C PRO A 6 20.49 1.50 16.60
N ILE A 7 19.35 1.01 16.11
CA ILE A 7 18.84 -0.35 16.36
C ILE A 7 18.89 -1.14 15.05
N PRO A 8 19.65 -2.24 14.96
CA PRO A 8 19.66 -3.09 13.77
C PRO A 8 18.36 -3.88 13.65
N TYR A 9 17.91 -4.16 12.42
CA TYR A 9 16.69 -4.94 12.16
C TYR A 9 16.78 -6.38 12.69
N GLY A 10 17.97 -6.98 12.65
CA GLY A 10 18.22 -8.31 13.19
C GLY A 10 19.71 -8.59 13.40
N PRO A 11 20.10 -9.77 13.93
CA PRO A 11 21.45 -10.02 14.45
C PRO A 11 22.58 -9.88 13.42
N ARG A 12 22.29 -10.07 12.12
CA ARG A 12 23.26 -9.96 11.01
C ARG A 12 23.15 -8.65 10.24
N SER A 13 22.29 -7.74 10.68
CA SER A 13 22.07 -6.45 10.01
C SER A 13 23.11 -5.42 10.44
N GLN A 14 23.43 -4.49 9.54
CA GLN A 14 24.24 -3.33 9.90
C GLN A 14 23.48 -2.45 10.90
N THR A 15 24.16 -1.99 11.96
CA THR A 15 23.60 -0.99 12.88
C THR A 15 23.45 0.35 12.15
N PRO A 16 22.23 0.91 12.04
CA PRO A 16 22.05 2.23 11.45
C PRO A 16 22.62 3.31 12.36
N ARG A 17 23.02 4.44 11.77
CA ARG A 17 23.34 5.64 12.55
C ARG A 17 22.06 6.44 12.82
N GLN A 18 21.91 6.94 14.05
CA GLN A 18 20.85 7.87 14.39
C GLN A 18 20.97 9.18 13.58
N LEU A 19 19.85 9.62 12.99
CA LEU A 19 19.77 10.89 12.27
C LEU A 19 19.88 12.09 13.22
N CYS A 20 20.69 13.08 12.85
CA CYS A 20 20.67 14.40 13.49
C CYS A 20 19.65 15.33 12.80
N ARG A 21 19.33 16.47 13.42
CA ARG A 21 18.33 17.43 12.90
C ARG A 21 18.66 17.95 11.49
N ALA A 22 19.93 18.23 11.20
CA ALA A 22 20.34 18.65 9.86
C ALA A 22 20.03 17.56 8.82
N GLN A 23 20.31 16.29 9.13
CA GLN A 23 20.02 15.19 8.22
C GLN A 23 18.52 14.90 8.07
N LEU A 24 17.71 15.13 9.12
CA LEU A 24 16.25 15.08 8.98
C LEU A 24 15.78 16.10 7.95
N THR A 25 16.33 17.32 8.00
CA THR A 25 16.06 18.37 7.02
C THR A 25 16.49 17.93 5.62
N ASP A 26 17.73 17.44 5.47
CA ASP A 26 18.25 16.99 4.17
C ASP A 26 17.38 15.89 3.55
N ILE A 27 16.95 14.91 4.35
CA ILE A 27 16.10 13.81 3.88
C ILE A 27 14.71 14.32 3.47
N ARG A 28 14.10 15.20 4.26
CA ARG A 28 12.82 15.83 3.91
C ARG A 28 12.90 16.53 2.56
N GLU A 29 13.96 17.32 2.33
CA GLU A 29 14.16 18.00 1.05
C GLU A 29 14.43 17.02 -0.11
N GLN A 30 15.07 15.87 0.16
CA GLN A 30 15.24 14.82 -0.84
C GLN A 30 13.91 14.18 -1.26
N PHE A 31 12.99 13.96 -0.31
CA PHE A 31 11.62 13.51 -0.61
C PHE A 31 10.86 14.54 -1.45
N ALA A 32 10.87 15.82 -1.06
CA ALA A 32 10.23 16.88 -1.83
C ALA A 32 10.83 16.99 -3.24
N ALA A 33 12.15 16.97 -3.38
CA ALA A 33 12.80 17.01 -4.69
C ALA A 33 12.47 15.78 -5.55
N ALA A 34 12.29 14.60 -4.95
CA ALA A 34 11.83 13.40 -5.66
C ALA A 34 10.38 13.54 -6.15
N ALA A 35 9.49 14.07 -5.31
CA ALA A 35 8.10 14.33 -5.67
C ALA A 35 7.96 15.36 -6.81
N TRP A 36 8.75 16.44 -6.75
CA TRP A 36 8.81 17.43 -7.83
C TRP A 36 9.29 16.79 -9.15
N ARG A 37 10.29 15.90 -9.10
CA ARG A 37 10.73 15.13 -10.27
C ARG A 37 9.64 14.21 -10.79
N ALA A 38 8.91 13.52 -9.92
CA ALA A 38 7.80 12.67 -10.30
C ALA A 38 6.67 13.48 -10.99
N ALA A 39 6.33 14.66 -10.46
CA ALA A 39 5.33 15.52 -11.06
C ALA A 39 5.72 15.94 -12.49
N ARG A 40 6.99 16.30 -12.70
CA ARG A 40 7.56 16.61 -14.01
C ARG A 40 7.59 15.44 -14.98
N CYS A 41 7.74 14.21 -14.48
CA CYS A 41 7.65 12.99 -15.29
C CYS A 41 6.21 12.64 -15.68
N GLY A 42 5.20 13.34 -15.14
CA GLY A 42 3.80 13.10 -15.47
C GLY A 42 3.18 11.92 -14.72
N PHE A 43 3.70 11.54 -13.55
CA PHE A 43 3.00 10.59 -12.68
C PHE A 43 1.65 11.18 -12.23
N ASP A 44 0.59 10.37 -12.26
CA ASP A 44 -0.77 10.78 -11.92
C ASP A 44 -1.09 10.66 -10.42
N LEU A 45 -0.34 9.83 -9.69
CA LEU A 45 -0.50 9.58 -8.26
C LEU A 45 0.87 9.47 -7.60
N LEU A 46 0.98 9.97 -6.37
CA LEU A 46 2.14 9.77 -5.51
C LEU A 46 1.72 9.03 -4.24
N GLU A 47 2.46 7.99 -3.87
CA GLU A 47 2.29 7.31 -2.58
C GLU A 47 3.53 7.53 -1.70
N LEU A 48 3.35 8.13 -0.52
CA LEU A 48 4.41 8.24 0.47
C LEU A 48 4.51 6.95 1.27
N HIS A 49 5.69 6.32 1.24
CA HIS A 49 5.91 5.06 1.93
C HIS A 49 6.28 5.25 3.41
N CYS A 50 5.30 5.06 4.31
CA CYS A 50 5.40 5.11 5.77
C CYS A 50 5.14 3.74 6.43
N ALA A 51 5.51 2.65 5.75
CA ALA A 51 5.23 1.28 6.17
C ALA A 51 6.49 0.40 6.13
N HIS A 52 6.32 -0.85 6.54
CA HIS A 52 7.28 -1.94 6.38
C HIS A 52 8.67 -1.72 6.99
N GLY A 53 8.75 -1.00 8.12
CA GLY A 53 10.02 -0.81 8.84
C GLY A 53 11.08 0.03 8.12
N TYR A 54 10.77 0.57 6.93
CA TYR A 54 11.60 1.56 6.27
C TYR A 54 11.65 2.87 7.07
N LEU A 55 12.41 3.85 6.59
CA LEU A 55 12.76 5.03 7.37
C LEU A 55 11.58 5.67 8.11
N LEU A 56 10.51 6.06 7.40
CA LEU A 56 9.38 6.75 8.03
C LEU A 56 8.55 5.83 8.93
N SER A 57 8.35 4.56 8.55
CA SER A 57 7.74 3.54 9.41
C SER A 57 8.54 3.32 10.70
N GLY A 58 9.87 3.37 10.61
CA GLY A 58 10.77 3.25 11.74
C GLY A 58 10.75 4.46 12.68
N PHE A 59 10.29 5.63 12.24
CA PHE A 59 9.95 6.74 13.14
C PHE A 59 8.61 6.52 13.82
N LEU A 60 7.64 5.95 13.10
CA LEU A 60 6.30 5.69 13.62
C LEU A 60 6.31 4.61 14.70
N SER A 61 7.16 3.60 14.65
CA SER A 61 7.13 2.52 15.66
C SER A 61 7.94 2.84 16.92
N PRO A 62 7.38 2.62 18.12
CA PRO A 62 8.13 2.72 19.38
C PRO A 62 9.20 1.63 19.54
N LEU A 63 9.16 0.55 18.74
CA LEU A 63 10.17 -0.52 18.78
C LEU A 63 11.49 -0.09 18.17
N THR A 64 11.42 0.71 17.10
CA THR A 64 12.58 1.15 16.30
C THR A 64 12.94 2.62 16.54
N ASN A 65 12.01 3.43 17.09
CA ASN A 65 12.26 4.80 17.51
C ASN A 65 12.36 4.92 19.04
N ARG A 66 13.60 4.96 19.54
CA ARG A 66 13.94 5.17 20.96
C ARG A 66 14.50 6.56 21.23
N ARG A 67 14.21 7.53 20.37
CA ARG A 67 14.65 8.92 20.55
C ARG A 67 13.97 9.54 21.77
N THR A 68 14.69 10.42 22.45
CA THR A 68 14.21 11.20 23.60
C THR A 68 13.96 12.67 23.26
N ASP A 69 14.23 13.08 22.02
CA ASP A 69 14.00 14.43 21.53
C ASP A 69 12.57 14.61 21.00
N ALA A 70 12.31 15.69 20.25
CA ALA A 70 11.00 16.02 19.71
C ALA A 70 10.45 14.99 18.68
N TYR A 71 11.26 14.00 18.29
CA TYR A 71 10.94 13.02 17.25
C TYR A 71 10.75 11.59 17.80
N GLY A 72 10.64 11.38 19.12
CA GLY A 72 10.39 10.07 19.71
C GLY A 72 9.63 10.10 21.05
N GLY A 73 9.26 8.92 21.55
CA GLY A 73 8.43 8.76 22.74
C GLY A 73 6.94 8.66 22.39
N SER A 74 6.17 9.71 22.71
CA SER A 74 4.72 9.73 22.44
C SER A 74 4.41 9.57 20.94
N LEU A 75 3.20 9.08 20.62
CA LEU A 75 2.74 8.94 19.24
C LEU A 75 2.85 10.26 18.46
N GLU A 76 2.47 11.39 19.06
CA GLU A 76 2.60 12.72 18.47
C GLU A 76 4.05 13.05 18.05
N ARG A 77 5.03 12.71 18.90
CA ARG A 77 6.45 12.95 18.59
C ARG A 77 6.97 11.99 17.53
N ARG A 78 6.53 10.72 17.56
CA ARG A 78 6.85 9.72 16.53
C ARG A 78 6.30 10.11 15.15
N LEU A 79 5.10 10.71 15.12
CA LEU A 79 4.44 11.22 13.91
C LEU A 79 5.14 12.45 13.31
N ARG A 80 5.83 13.25 14.12
CA ARG A 80 6.36 14.56 13.72
C ARG A 80 7.20 14.51 12.44
N PHE A 81 8.21 13.64 12.35
CA PHE A 81 9.08 13.60 11.18
C PHE A 81 8.37 13.04 9.93
N PRO A 82 7.62 11.93 10.00
CA PRO A 82 6.80 11.47 8.89
C PRO A 82 5.82 12.53 8.35
N LEU A 83 5.17 13.32 9.22
CA LEU A 83 4.28 14.41 8.81
C LEU A 83 5.05 15.60 8.21
N GLU A 84 6.21 15.98 8.78
CA GLU A 84 7.08 17.00 8.17
C GLU A 84 7.52 16.61 6.75
N VAL A 85 7.76 15.31 6.49
CA VAL A 85 8.05 14.79 5.16
C VAL A 85 6.82 14.84 4.25
N PHE A 86 5.66 14.42 4.76
CA PHE A 86 4.40 14.47 4.03
C PHE A 86 4.07 15.90 3.58
N ASP A 87 4.14 16.87 4.48
CA ASP A 87 3.85 18.28 4.20
C ASP A 87 4.78 18.85 3.12
N ALA A 88 6.08 18.56 3.21
CA ALA A 88 7.06 19.02 2.23
C ALA A 88 6.82 18.40 0.83
N VAL A 89 6.39 17.14 0.77
CA VAL A 89 6.02 16.48 -0.49
C VAL A 89 4.71 17.05 -1.04
N ARG A 90 3.69 17.21 -0.18
CA ARG A 90 2.38 17.74 -0.56
C ARG A 90 2.48 19.16 -1.12
N ALA A 91 3.38 19.98 -0.58
CA ALA A 91 3.64 21.34 -1.03
C ALA A 91 4.21 21.46 -2.46
N VAL A 92 4.84 20.40 -2.99
CA VAL A 92 5.43 20.38 -4.34
C VAL A 92 4.70 19.45 -5.32
N TRP A 93 3.81 18.60 -4.81
CA TRP A 93 2.95 17.74 -5.62
C TRP A 93 1.72 18.52 -6.12
N PRO A 94 1.33 18.42 -7.41
CA PRO A 94 0.17 19.16 -7.94
C PRO A 94 -1.12 18.88 -7.16
N GLU A 95 -1.84 19.92 -6.76
CA GLU A 95 -3.01 19.85 -5.87
C GLU A 95 -4.13 18.97 -6.47
N GLU A 96 -4.29 19.00 -7.79
CA GLU A 96 -5.28 18.22 -8.51
C GLU A 96 -4.95 16.72 -8.61
N ARG A 97 -3.75 16.30 -8.21
CA ARG A 97 -3.31 14.90 -8.26
C ARG A 97 -3.35 14.25 -6.87
N PRO A 98 -3.89 13.02 -6.76
CA PRO A 98 -3.96 12.33 -5.50
C PRO A 98 -2.56 12.06 -4.91
N MET A 99 -2.45 12.23 -3.61
CA MET A 99 -1.32 11.84 -2.79
C MET A 99 -1.80 10.92 -1.66
N THR A 100 -1.35 9.67 -1.70
CA THR A 100 -1.68 8.66 -0.69
C THR A 100 -0.52 8.47 0.27
N VAL A 101 -0.81 7.85 1.41
CA VAL A 101 0.22 7.36 2.33
C VAL A 101 0.03 5.87 2.56
N ARG A 102 1.12 5.11 2.51
CA ARG A 102 1.12 3.71 2.90
C ARG A 102 1.61 3.54 4.32
N ILE A 103 0.85 2.87 5.17
CA ILE A 103 1.21 2.64 6.58
C ILE A 103 1.25 1.15 6.94
N SER A 104 2.02 0.82 7.98
CA SER A 104 1.83 -0.44 8.72
C SER A 104 0.83 -0.17 9.86
N ALA A 105 -0.38 -0.73 9.78
CA ALA A 105 -1.44 -0.47 10.76
C ALA A 105 -1.20 -1.12 12.12
N THR A 106 -0.32 -2.13 12.16
CA THR A 106 0.17 -2.80 13.37
C THR A 106 1.58 -3.31 13.09
N ASP A 107 2.41 -3.36 14.12
CA ASP A 107 3.76 -3.91 14.04
C ASP A 107 3.81 -5.43 14.29
N TRP A 108 2.68 -6.05 14.70
CA TRP A 108 2.61 -7.47 15.06
C TRP A 108 3.61 -7.92 16.15
N ALA A 109 4.03 -7.00 17.01
CA ALA A 109 4.99 -7.26 18.08
C ALA A 109 4.58 -6.53 19.37
N GLU A 110 4.88 -7.16 20.52
CA GLU A 110 4.57 -6.58 21.82
C GLU A 110 5.27 -5.23 22.01
N GLY A 111 4.51 -4.23 22.46
CA GLY A 111 5.01 -2.87 22.64
C GLY A 111 5.23 -2.08 21.35
N GLY A 112 4.86 -2.62 20.18
CA GLY A 112 4.80 -1.91 18.90
C GLY A 112 3.50 -1.14 18.68
N ASN A 113 3.36 -0.55 17.50
CA ASN A 113 2.11 0.09 17.09
C ASN A 113 0.97 -0.94 17.12
N THR A 114 -0.15 -0.56 17.74
CA THR A 114 -1.39 -1.34 17.74
C THR A 114 -2.31 -0.89 16.61
N ALA A 115 -3.38 -1.64 16.35
CA ALA A 115 -4.41 -1.22 15.41
C ALA A 115 -5.04 0.14 15.76
N ASP A 116 -5.17 0.46 17.05
CA ASP A 116 -5.67 1.77 17.53
C ASP A 116 -4.69 2.89 17.15
N GLU A 117 -3.38 2.67 17.33
CA GLU A 117 -2.37 3.60 16.86
C GLU A 117 -2.39 3.71 15.33
N GLY A 118 -2.63 2.61 14.60
CA GLY A 118 -2.83 2.62 13.14
C GLY A 118 -3.95 3.55 12.69
N VAL A 119 -5.10 3.55 13.37
CA VAL A 119 -6.21 4.49 13.12
C VAL A 119 -5.79 5.93 13.43
N ALA A 120 -5.10 6.16 14.54
CA ALA A 120 -4.62 7.50 14.91
C ALA A 120 -3.58 8.04 13.91
N ILE A 121 -2.68 7.20 13.41
CA ILE A 121 -1.69 7.52 12.38
C ILE A 121 -2.40 7.88 11.07
N ALA A 122 -3.37 7.06 10.62
CA ALA A 122 -4.16 7.34 9.42
C ALA A 122 -4.89 8.69 9.52
N ARG A 123 -5.54 8.96 10.66
CA ARG A 123 -6.22 10.24 10.92
C ARG A 123 -5.26 11.42 10.90
N ALA A 124 -4.04 11.26 11.42
CA ALA A 124 -3.03 12.31 11.39
C ALA A 124 -2.60 12.66 9.96
N PHE A 125 -2.30 11.67 9.11
CA PHE A 125 -1.95 11.93 7.71
C PHE A 125 -3.10 12.56 6.92
N ALA A 126 -4.34 12.14 7.18
CA ALA A 126 -5.50 12.77 6.55
C ALA A 126 -5.68 14.24 6.95
N ALA A 127 -5.44 14.57 8.22
CA ALA A 127 -5.47 15.96 8.67
C ALA A 127 -4.41 16.83 7.98
N HIS A 128 -3.36 16.22 7.44
CA HIS A 128 -2.31 16.87 6.65
C HIS A 128 -2.56 16.82 5.12
N GLY A 129 -3.69 16.24 4.68
CA GLY A 129 -4.12 16.24 3.28
C GLY A 129 -3.80 14.97 2.50
N ALA A 130 -3.66 13.82 3.16
CA ALA A 130 -3.66 12.52 2.45
C ALA A 130 -5.03 12.21 1.87
N ASP A 131 -5.08 11.91 0.57
CA ASP A 131 -6.32 11.63 -0.17
C ASP A 131 -6.84 10.20 0.10
N ALA A 132 -5.93 9.27 0.41
CA ALA A 132 -6.25 7.90 0.81
C ALA A 132 -5.10 7.28 1.63
N VAL A 133 -5.41 6.18 2.31
CA VAL A 133 -4.43 5.39 3.07
C VAL A 133 -4.31 3.98 2.47
N ASP A 134 -3.11 3.57 2.04
CA ASP A 134 -2.78 2.18 1.71
C ASP A 134 -2.39 1.43 2.99
N VAL A 135 -3.20 0.43 3.34
CA VAL A 135 -3.18 -0.19 4.66
C VAL A 135 -2.48 -1.55 4.59
N SER A 136 -1.20 -1.53 4.95
CA SER A 136 -0.37 -2.72 5.14
C SER A 136 -0.16 -3.01 6.64
N THR A 137 0.71 -3.96 6.97
CA THR A 137 1.09 -4.30 8.35
C THR A 137 2.53 -4.79 8.42
N GLY A 138 3.11 -4.75 9.63
CA GLY A 138 4.36 -5.41 9.97
C GLY A 138 5.59 -4.93 9.18
N GLN A 139 6.56 -5.84 9.10
CA GLN A 139 7.93 -5.71 8.63
C GLN A 139 8.75 -4.66 9.39
N VAL A 140 8.35 -4.33 10.62
CA VAL A 140 9.03 -3.30 11.44
C VAL A 140 10.15 -3.90 12.28
N VAL A 141 9.93 -5.09 12.82
CA VAL A 141 10.91 -5.87 13.60
C VAL A 141 10.95 -7.31 13.09
N ALA A 142 12.08 -7.98 13.25
CA ALA A 142 12.28 -9.32 12.69
C ALA A 142 11.55 -10.44 13.45
N ASP A 143 11.16 -10.20 14.69
CA ASP A 143 10.50 -11.16 15.59
C ASP A 143 8.96 -10.99 15.64
N GLU A 144 8.40 -10.16 14.75
CA GLU A 144 6.96 -9.99 14.60
C GLU A 144 6.23 -11.32 14.37
N GLN A 145 4.99 -11.42 14.88
CA GLN A 145 4.13 -12.60 14.79
C GLN A 145 2.83 -12.28 14.04
N PRO A 146 2.89 -12.05 12.72
CA PRO A 146 1.71 -11.77 11.92
C PRO A 146 0.78 -12.98 11.83
N GLU A 147 -0.51 -12.74 12.03
CA GLU A 147 -1.55 -13.74 11.83
C GLU A 147 -1.93 -13.82 10.34
N TYR A 148 -1.19 -14.65 9.59
CA TYR A 148 -1.43 -14.81 8.16
C TYR A 148 -2.75 -15.55 7.87
N GLY A 149 -3.42 -15.10 6.82
CA GLY A 149 -4.65 -15.68 6.29
C GLY A 149 -5.05 -15.02 4.97
N ARG A 150 -6.18 -15.46 4.40
CA ARG A 150 -6.78 -14.80 3.23
C ARG A 150 -7.12 -13.35 3.61
N SER A 151 -6.65 -12.40 2.82
CA SER A 151 -6.97 -10.98 3.01
C SER A 151 -6.63 -10.43 4.40
N PHE A 152 -5.59 -10.96 5.07
CA PHE A 152 -5.33 -10.78 6.51
C PHE A 152 -5.16 -9.33 6.99
N GLN A 153 -4.81 -8.39 6.11
CA GLN A 153 -4.67 -6.98 6.49
C GLN A 153 -5.97 -6.18 6.29
N THR A 154 -6.95 -6.76 5.59
CA THR A 154 -8.24 -6.11 5.31
C THR A 154 -8.96 -5.65 6.57
N PRO A 155 -8.98 -6.41 7.69
CA PRO A 155 -9.62 -5.93 8.91
C PRO A 155 -9.08 -4.57 9.40
N PHE A 156 -7.80 -4.26 9.16
CA PHE A 156 -7.25 -2.95 9.50
C PHE A 156 -7.70 -1.86 8.53
N ALA A 157 -7.75 -2.15 7.23
CA ALA A 157 -8.26 -1.21 6.22
C ALA A 157 -9.73 -0.87 6.51
N ASP A 158 -10.53 -1.90 6.73
CA ASP A 158 -11.94 -1.84 7.08
C ASP A 158 -12.17 -0.98 8.33
N ARG A 159 -11.39 -1.22 9.38
CA ARG A 159 -11.44 -0.44 10.62
C ARG A 159 -11.09 1.03 10.41
N ILE A 160 -9.97 1.31 9.73
CA ILE A 160 -9.55 2.69 9.43
C ILE A 160 -10.63 3.41 8.64
N ARG A 161 -11.18 2.79 7.59
CA ARG A 161 -12.25 3.36 6.78
C ARG A 161 -13.47 3.74 7.61
N HIS A 162 -13.95 2.82 8.45
CA HIS A 162 -15.14 3.06 9.27
C HIS A 162 -14.93 4.10 10.38
N GLU A 163 -13.76 4.14 11.01
CA GLU A 163 -13.47 5.05 12.13
C GLU A 163 -13.00 6.45 11.69
N THR A 164 -12.61 6.62 10.43
CA THR A 164 -12.06 7.89 9.92
C THR A 164 -12.85 8.46 8.75
N GLY A 165 -13.63 7.66 8.04
CA GLY A 165 -14.29 8.04 6.80
C GLY A 165 -13.33 8.25 5.62
N LEU A 166 -12.06 7.92 5.78
CA LEU A 166 -11.04 8.08 4.74
C LEU A 166 -11.16 7.01 3.68
N PRO A 167 -10.91 7.34 2.41
CA PRO A 167 -10.68 6.33 1.39
C PRO A 167 -9.48 5.45 1.78
N VAL A 168 -9.65 4.13 1.69
CA VAL A 168 -8.57 3.18 1.98
C VAL A 168 -8.32 2.22 0.83
N ILE A 169 -7.05 1.86 0.67
CA ILE A 169 -6.58 0.82 -0.23
C ILE A 169 -6.26 -0.41 0.62
N ALA A 170 -6.96 -1.52 0.39
CA ALA A 170 -6.69 -2.78 1.03
C ALA A 170 -5.64 -3.58 0.24
N VAL A 171 -4.71 -4.20 0.96
CA VAL A 171 -3.68 -5.08 0.40
C VAL A 171 -3.50 -6.30 1.32
N GLY A 172 -2.70 -7.27 0.91
CA GLY A 172 -2.32 -8.41 1.75
C GLY A 172 -3.10 -9.67 1.43
N ALA A 173 -2.52 -10.49 0.54
CA ALA A 173 -3.07 -11.79 0.12
C ALA A 173 -4.45 -11.74 -0.57
N ILE A 174 -4.87 -10.59 -1.09
CA ILE A 174 -5.96 -10.46 -2.07
C ILE A 174 -5.47 -11.08 -3.38
N SER A 175 -6.17 -12.10 -3.90
CA SER A 175 -5.61 -12.95 -4.97
C SER A 175 -6.59 -13.25 -6.11
N SER A 176 -7.89 -13.11 -5.86
CA SER A 176 -8.96 -13.39 -6.83
C SER A 176 -9.84 -12.17 -7.06
N TRP A 177 -10.52 -12.12 -8.21
CA TRP A 177 -11.52 -11.08 -8.45
C TRP A 177 -12.71 -11.20 -7.49
N ASP A 178 -12.98 -12.41 -6.99
CA ASP A 178 -13.95 -12.67 -5.93
C ASP A 178 -13.55 -11.99 -4.61
N ASP A 179 -12.26 -12.02 -4.23
CA ASP A 179 -11.74 -11.23 -3.10
C ASP A 179 -12.03 -9.75 -3.30
N VAL A 180 -11.62 -9.22 -4.46
CA VAL A 180 -11.73 -7.78 -4.76
C VAL A 180 -13.19 -7.34 -4.68
N ASN A 181 -14.09 -8.06 -5.34
CA ASN A 181 -15.51 -7.74 -5.33
C ASN A 181 -16.09 -7.85 -3.93
N SER A 182 -15.76 -8.90 -3.18
CA SER A 182 -16.26 -9.08 -1.81
C SER A 182 -15.85 -7.93 -0.90
N LEU A 183 -14.62 -7.42 -1.04
CA LEU A 183 -14.12 -6.31 -0.23
C LEU A 183 -14.77 -4.97 -0.59
N ILE A 184 -14.85 -4.67 -1.89
CA ILE A 184 -15.41 -3.40 -2.37
C ILE A 184 -16.92 -3.36 -2.13
N LEU A 185 -17.66 -4.41 -2.51
CA LEU A 185 -19.12 -4.45 -2.38
C LEU A 185 -19.59 -4.47 -0.92
N ALA A 186 -18.77 -5.01 0.00
CA ALA A 186 -19.04 -4.94 1.43
C ALA A 186 -18.66 -3.58 2.06
N GLY A 187 -18.15 -2.63 1.28
CA GLY A 187 -17.76 -1.30 1.78
C GLY A 187 -16.54 -1.32 2.71
N ARG A 188 -15.70 -2.36 2.62
CA ARG A 188 -14.53 -2.54 3.50
C ARG A 188 -13.29 -1.79 3.00
N THR A 189 -13.30 -1.40 1.73
CA THR A 189 -12.21 -0.67 1.08
C THR A 189 -12.72 0.02 -0.19
N ASP A 190 -12.02 1.07 -0.62
CA ASP A 190 -12.36 1.84 -1.82
C ASP A 190 -11.54 1.36 -3.02
N LEU A 191 -10.34 0.80 -2.78
CA LEU A 191 -9.46 0.19 -3.78
C LEU A 191 -8.78 -1.07 -3.24
N CYS A 192 -8.47 -2.03 -4.11
CA CYS A 192 -7.67 -3.20 -3.77
C CYS A 192 -6.32 -3.14 -4.49
N ALA A 193 -5.22 -3.20 -3.74
CA ALA A 193 -3.88 -3.35 -4.30
C ALA A 193 -3.50 -4.83 -4.42
N LEU A 194 -3.01 -5.21 -5.59
CA LEU A 194 -2.64 -6.57 -5.95
C LEU A 194 -1.15 -6.59 -6.31
N ALA A 195 -0.40 -7.54 -5.75
CA ALA A 195 1.04 -7.68 -5.99
C ALA A 195 1.37 -9.02 -6.65
N ARG A 196 1.43 -10.10 -5.86
CA ARG A 196 1.74 -11.47 -6.34
C ARG A 196 0.85 -11.93 -7.52
N PRO A 197 -0.46 -11.63 -7.57
CA PRO A 197 -1.29 -11.98 -8.73
C PRO A 197 -0.77 -11.40 -10.04
N HIS A 198 -0.40 -10.11 -10.06
CA HIS A 198 0.16 -9.47 -11.26
C HIS A 198 1.57 -9.94 -11.63
N LEU A 199 2.35 -10.45 -10.66
CA LEU A 199 3.64 -11.10 -10.95
C LEU A 199 3.46 -12.47 -11.62
N TYR A 200 2.43 -13.21 -11.22
CA TYR A 200 2.10 -14.52 -11.80
C TYR A 200 1.41 -14.38 -13.16
N ASP A 201 0.51 -13.39 -13.27
CA ASP A 201 -0.28 -13.10 -14.47
C ASP A 201 -0.34 -11.58 -14.70
N PRO A 202 0.48 -11.00 -15.61
CA PRO A 202 0.47 -9.56 -15.87
C PRO A 202 -0.84 -9.07 -16.51
N HIS A 203 -1.65 -9.98 -17.06
CA HIS A 203 -2.97 -9.69 -17.62
C HIS A 203 -4.11 -9.99 -16.64
N TRP A 204 -3.80 -10.24 -15.37
CA TRP A 204 -4.78 -10.64 -14.35
C TRP A 204 -6.04 -9.78 -14.35
N THR A 205 -5.92 -8.45 -14.45
CA THR A 205 -7.09 -7.55 -14.46
C THR A 205 -7.99 -7.76 -15.68
N LEU A 206 -7.40 -8.00 -16.85
CA LEU A 206 -8.14 -8.28 -18.09
C LEU A 206 -8.75 -9.69 -18.07
N HIS A 207 -8.04 -10.67 -17.52
CA HIS A 207 -8.56 -12.03 -17.31
C HIS A 207 -9.71 -12.04 -16.30
N ALA A 208 -9.57 -11.34 -15.17
CA ALA A 208 -10.62 -11.15 -14.18
C ALA A 208 -11.89 -10.53 -14.80
N ALA A 209 -11.74 -9.53 -15.68
CA ALA A 209 -12.87 -8.97 -16.41
C ALA A 209 -13.50 -10.00 -17.37
N SER A 210 -12.70 -10.73 -18.15
CA SER A 210 -13.20 -11.76 -19.07
C SER A 210 -13.91 -12.91 -18.34
N GLU A 211 -13.43 -13.33 -17.17
CA GLU A 211 -14.06 -14.39 -16.36
C GLU A 211 -15.44 -14.00 -15.84
N GLN A 212 -15.65 -12.71 -15.60
CA GLN A 212 -16.92 -12.13 -15.17
C GLN A 212 -17.80 -11.65 -16.34
N GLY A 213 -17.32 -11.77 -17.59
CA GLY A 213 -18.02 -11.23 -18.76
C GLY A 213 -18.15 -9.70 -18.77
N TYR A 214 -17.26 -8.98 -18.07
CA TYR A 214 -17.28 -7.52 -18.00
C TYR A 214 -16.56 -6.90 -19.20
N GLU A 215 -17.26 -6.04 -19.95
CA GLU A 215 -16.75 -5.34 -21.14
C GLU A 215 -16.82 -3.80 -21.01
N GLY A 216 -16.88 -3.28 -19.78
CA GLY A 216 -17.05 -1.84 -19.52
C GLY A 216 -15.81 -0.97 -19.82
N PRO A 217 -15.89 0.35 -19.55
CA PRO A 217 -14.89 1.34 -19.99
C PRO A 217 -13.44 1.08 -19.53
N GLY A 218 -13.22 0.31 -18.46
CA GLY A 218 -11.89 -0.05 -17.96
C GLY A 218 -11.22 -1.22 -18.68
N VAL A 219 -11.93 -1.94 -19.56
CA VAL A 219 -11.44 -3.16 -20.22
C VAL A 219 -10.84 -2.83 -21.58
N ALA A 220 -9.62 -2.31 -21.59
CA ALA A 220 -8.90 -1.96 -22.81
C ALA A 220 -7.82 -3.00 -23.16
N TRP A 221 -8.19 -3.98 -23.99
CA TRP A 221 -7.21 -4.90 -24.57
C TRP A 221 -6.34 -4.19 -25.62
N PRO A 222 -5.00 -4.31 -25.56
CA PRO A 222 -4.14 -3.85 -26.64
C PRO A 222 -4.61 -4.42 -27.98
N LYS A 223 -4.65 -3.60 -29.04
CA LYS A 223 -5.16 -4.04 -30.36
C LYS A 223 -4.56 -5.38 -30.82
N PRO A 224 -3.25 -5.64 -30.71
CA PRO A 224 -2.67 -6.93 -31.09
C PRO A 224 -3.16 -8.13 -30.26
N TYR A 225 -3.65 -7.90 -29.03
CA TYR A 225 -4.07 -8.95 -28.09
C TYR A 225 -5.59 -9.10 -27.99
N ARG A 226 -6.36 -8.31 -28.76
CA ARG A 226 -7.83 -8.34 -28.73
C ARG A 226 -8.41 -9.74 -28.98
N ALA A 227 -7.76 -10.57 -29.81
CA ALA A 227 -8.22 -11.95 -30.03
C ALA A 227 -8.18 -12.83 -28.77
N GLY A 228 -7.36 -12.47 -27.78
CA GLY A 228 -7.28 -13.11 -26.47
C GLY A 228 -8.30 -12.60 -25.45
N SER A 229 -9.18 -11.67 -25.82
CA SER A 229 -10.13 -11.04 -24.88
C SER A 229 -11.27 -11.95 -24.41
N ARG A 230 -11.29 -13.19 -24.88
CA ARG A 230 -12.28 -14.21 -24.50
C ARG A 230 -11.52 -15.39 -23.92
N ARG A 231 -12.09 -15.99 -22.87
CA ARG A 231 -11.56 -17.21 -22.28
C ARG A 231 -11.35 -18.28 -23.38
N PRO A 232 -10.13 -18.79 -23.57
CA PRO A 232 -9.88 -19.85 -24.54
C PRO A 232 -10.74 -21.06 -24.23
N GLN A 233 -11.35 -21.64 -25.27
CA GLN A 233 -12.10 -22.88 -25.10
C GLN A 233 -11.10 -24.00 -24.81
N THR A 234 -11.15 -24.55 -23.61
CA THR A 234 -10.32 -25.71 -23.26
C THR A 234 -11.24 -26.92 -23.27
N GLY A 235 -10.96 -27.89 -24.15
CA GLY A 235 -11.84 -29.03 -24.42
C GLY A 235 -12.11 -30.00 -23.25
N ARG A 236 -11.77 -29.60 -22.02
CA ARG A 236 -12.06 -30.35 -20.78
C ARG A 236 -13.37 -29.98 -20.11
N ILE A 237 -13.92 -28.79 -20.37
CA ILE A 237 -15.13 -28.26 -19.69
C ILE A 237 -16.17 -27.65 -20.63
N ASP A 238 -15.78 -27.28 -21.85
CA ASP A 238 -16.73 -26.77 -22.83
C ASP A 238 -17.42 -27.92 -23.58
N ALA A 239 -18.75 -27.89 -23.63
CA ALA A 239 -19.50 -28.85 -24.44
C ALA A 239 -18.96 -28.83 -25.89
N PRO A 240 -18.69 -30.00 -26.49
CA PRO A 240 -18.16 -30.05 -27.85
C PRO A 240 -19.14 -29.36 -28.80
N LYS A 241 -18.66 -28.34 -29.52
CA LYS A 241 -19.45 -27.71 -30.60
C LYS A 241 -19.81 -28.79 -31.64
N PRO A 242 -20.98 -28.69 -32.29
CA PRO A 242 -21.33 -29.56 -33.39
C PRO A 242 -20.19 -29.58 -34.41
N ARG A 243 -19.80 -30.78 -34.88
CA ARG A 243 -18.79 -30.90 -35.94
C ARG A 243 -19.26 -30.11 -37.15
N LEU A 244 -18.36 -29.33 -37.74
CA LEU A 244 -18.56 -28.72 -39.06
C LEU A 244 -18.95 -29.82 -40.05
N SER A 245 -20.21 -29.82 -40.48
CA SER A 245 -20.64 -30.60 -41.64
C SER A 245 -20.15 -29.86 -42.87
N LEU A 246 -19.01 -30.28 -43.41
CA LEU A 246 -18.65 -29.94 -44.78
C LEU A 246 -19.71 -30.62 -45.66
N GLY A 247 -20.63 -29.82 -46.20
CA GLY A 247 -21.66 -30.33 -47.11
C GLY A 247 -21.01 -31.11 -48.24
N THR A 248 -21.62 -32.23 -48.60
CA THR A 248 -21.26 -33.08 -49.75
C THR A 248 -21.45 -32.34 -51.07
#